data_AF-A0A179H1G0-F1
#
_entry.id   AF-A0A179H1G0-F1
#
_cell.length_a   1.000
_cell.length_b   1.000
_cell.length_c   1.000
_cell.angle_alpha   90.00
_cell.angle_beta   90.00
_cell.angle_gamma   90.00
#
_symmetry.space_group_name_H-M   'P 1'
#
loop_
_entity.id
_entity.type
_entity.pdbx_description
1 polymer ?
#
loop_
_entity_poly.entity_id
_entity_poly.type
_entity_poly.pdbx_seq_one_letter_code
_entity_poly.pdbx_strand_id
1 'polypeptide(L)'
;MSPGSSPSLAAPPTHLIVVCCHGIWLGGPSAGHDEAEWLIAPFQAGETPTFVRHIEEGVRAHADDVANSVLVFSGAATRPETRLSEAQSYANVAAQNAYFGHLPSSSSSPSSPSSSSSSSHDGALPTTTTILLEERALDSFSNVLFSMTLFRARVGAWPASLTVVGHAFKRPRMEMHVAAVGFPAARTRHVGVDPPGVGRLLLLASASPSASPSAAAAAAAARRGADANEDGVLQRRPQQHQQEGQEWEDHPVLRGIRNAEREWREDPHGRGESLAGKRRGRNAWAAWQGVFEREVTDRGGLETVGEGEAERLVDEARRPWL
;
A
#
# COMPACT_ATOMS: atom_id res chain seq x y z
N MET A 1 -34.90 39.18 18.13
CA MET A 1 -33.66 38.44 18.43
C MET A 1 -33.78 37.08 17.78
N SER A 2 -33.12 36.87 16.63
CA SER A 2 -33.10 35.57 15.97
C SER A 2 -32.17 34.64 16.75
N PRO A 3 -32.56 33.39 17.05
CA PRO A 3 -31.67 32.45 17.72
C PRO A 3 -30.48 32.16 16.79
N GLY A 4 -29.27 32.40 17.29
CA GLY A 4 -28.03 32.12 16.57
C GLY A 4 -27.94 30.63 16.27
N SER A 5 -27.81 30.29 14.99
CA SER A 5 -27.50 28.95 14.52
C SER A 5 -26.18 28.49 15.13
N SER A 6 -26.24 27.45 15.96
CA SER A 6 -25.05 26.76 16.48
C SER A 6 -24.20 26.27 15.29
N PRO A 7 -22.87 26.43 15.31
CA PRO A 7 -22.02 25.89 14.26
C PRO A 7 -22.19 24.37 14.23
N SER A 8 -22.65 23.83 13.10
CA SER A 8 -22.64 22.39 12.85
C SER A 8 -21.19 21.92 12.94
N LEU A 9 -20.87 21.03 13.88
CA LEU A 9 -19.61 20.29 13.85
C LEU A 9 -19.52 19.57 12.50
N ALA A 10 -18.39 19.74 11.80
CA ALA A 10 -18.13 19.01 10.57
C ALA A 10 -18.21 17.51 10.84
N ALA A 11 -18.82 16.75 9.92
CA ALA A 11 -18.87 15.30 10.04
C ALA A 11 -17.45 14.71 10.09
N PRO A 12 -17.20 13.63 10.85
CA PRO A 12 -15.90 12.99 10.88
C PRO A 12 -15.54 12.42 9.50
N PRO A 13 -14.25 12.40 9.13
CA PRO A 13 -13.82 11.81 7.87
C PRO A 13 -14.16 10.31 7.81
N THR A 14 -14.47 9.82 6.63
CA THR A 14 -14.87 8.42 6.41
C THR A 14 -13.99 7.68 5.40
N HIS A 15 -13.08 8.38 4.73
CA HIS A 15 -12.19 7.80 3.72
C HIS A 15 -10.77 7.66 4.26
N LEU A 16 -10.23 6.44 4.26
CA LEU A 16 -8.83 6.19 4.58
C LEU A 16 -8.01 6.05 3.29
N ILE A 17 -6.93 6.82 3.16
CA ILE A 17 -5.95 6.71 2.09
C ILE A 17 -4.64 6.22 2.70
N VAL A 18 -4.12 5.09 2.25
CA VAL A 18 -2.88 4.49 2.74
C VAL A 18 -1.83 4.52 1.65
N VAL A 19 -0.70 5.18 1.89
CA VAL A 19 0.50 5.07 1.06
C VAL A 19 1.40 4.03 1.69
N CYS A 20 1.58 2.90 0.99
CA CYS A 20 2.51 1.86 1.41
C CYS A 20 3.95 2.33 1.16
N CYS A 21 4.68 2.63 2.23
CA CYS A 21 6.03 3.14 2.12
C CYS A 21 7.04 2.05 1.71
N HIS A 22 8.09 2.50 1.04
CA HIS A 22 9.21 1.73 0.53
C HIS A 22 10.49 2.55 0.63
N GLY A 23 11.50 2.02 1.33
CA GLY A 23 12.77 2.73 1.52
C GLY A 23 12.65 3.95 2.43
N ILE A 24 13.80 4.46 2.86
CA ILE A 24 13.86 5.59 3.81
C ILE A 24 14.66 6.72 3.19
N TRP A 25 14.01 7.85 2.95
CA TRP A 25 14.71 9.07 2.55
C TRP A 25 15.36 9.75 3.76
N LEU A 26 16.68 9.91 3.74
CA LEU A 26 17.47 10.42 4.86
C LEU A 26 17.50 11.94 4.99
N GLY A 27 16.96 12.65 4.00
CA GLY A 27 17.15 14.09 3.89
C GLY A 27 18.16 14.45 2.81
N GLY A 28 17.96 15.61 2.19
CA GLY A 28 18.92 16.17 1.23
C GLY A 28 18.35 17.32 0.40
N PRO A 29 19.20 18.01 -0.37
CA PRO A 29 18.81 19.20 -1.12
C PRO A 29 17.93 18.90 -2.33
N SER A 30 17.90 17.66 -2.82
CA SER A 30 17.12 17.29 -4.01
C SER A 30 15.67 16.94 -3.71
N ALA A 31 15.24 17.02 -2.45
CA ALA A 31 13.88 16.70 -2.02
C ALA A 31 13.41 15.29 -2.46
N GLY A 32 14.32 14.31 -2.41
CA GLY A 32 14.05 12.92 -2.78
C GLY A 32 14.30 12.59 -4.25
N HIS A 33 14.77 13.53 -5.07
CA HIS A 33 15.09 13.28 -6.48
C HIS A 33 16.45 12.62 -6.72
N ASP A 34 17.37 12.68 -5.76
CA ASP A 34 18.66 11.98 -5.79
C ASP A 34 18.56 10.68 -4.99
N GLU A 35 18.79 9.53 -5.66
CA GLU A 35 18.76 8.21 -5.05
C GLU A 35 19.80 8.05 -3.92
N ALA A 36 20.91 8.80 -3.96
CA ALA A 36 21.91 8.78 -2.89
C ALA A 36 21.37 9.30 -1.55
N GLU A 37 20.26 10.03 -1.54
CA GLU A 37 19.57 10.48 -0.33
C GLU A 37 18.69 9.38 0.29
N TRP A 38 18.56 8.21 -0.36
CA TRP A 38 17.67 7.14 0.08
C TRP A 38 18.43 5.90 0.57
N LEU A 39 17.99 5.36 1.72
CA LEU A 39 18.31 4.00 2.14
C LEU A 39 17.32 3.02 1.52
N ILE A 40 17.78 2.31 0.50
CA ILE A 40 17.02 1.30 -0.23
C ILE A 40 17.78 -0.03 -0.29
N ALA A 41 17.07 -1.14 -0.49
CA ALA A 41 17.71 -2.42 -0.74
C ALA A 41 18.27 -2.47 -2.18
N PRO A 42 19.30 -3.30 -2.46
CA PRO A 42 19.92 -3.33 -3.80
C PRO A 42 18.96 -3.62 -4.96
N PHE A 43 17.90 -4.40 -4.73
CA PHE A 43 16.91 -4.72 -5.75
C PHE A 43 15.95 -3.55 -6.06
N GLN A 44 15.98 -2.47 -5.26
CA GLN A 44 15.17 -1.27 -5.44
C GLN A 44 15.94 -0.14 -6.14
N ALA A 45 17.16 -0.40 -6.61
CA ALA A 45 17.94 0.59 -7.34
C ALA A 45 17.15 1.11 -8.57
N GLY A 46 17.10 2.43 -8.71
CA GLY A 46 16.29 3.13 -9.72
C GLY A 46 14.81 3.29 -9.37
N GLU A 47 14.33 2.83 -8.20
CA GLU A 47 12.92 2.93 -7.83
C GLU A 47 12.55 4.24 -7.09
N THR A 48 13.51 5.03 -6.62
CA THR A 48 13.23 6.22 -5.79
C THR A 48 12.32 7.27 -6.45
N PRO A 49 12.36 7.53 -7.78
CA PRO A 49 11.38 8.41 -8.42
C PRO A 49 9.95 7.86 -8.32
N THR A 50 9.80 6.53 -8.27
CA THR A 50 8.49 5.88 -8.08
C THR A 50 7.97 6.09 -6.66
N PHE A 51 8.86 6.05 -5.66
CA PHE A 51 8.49 6.32 -4.26
C PHE A 51 8.00 7.76 -4.10
N VAL A 52 8.68 8.74 -4.71
CA VAL A 52 8.21 10.14 -4.74
C VAL A 52 6.83 10.24 -5.39
N ARG A 53 6.58 9.54 -6.50
CA ARG A 53 5.24 9.51 -7.11
C ARG A 53 4.18 8.85 -6.23
N HIS A 54 4.51 7.81 -5.45
CA HIS A 54 3.55 7.24 -4.48
C HIS A 54 3.13 8.28 -3.44
N ILE A 55 4.08 9.09 -2.97
CA ILE A 55 3.82 10.18 -2.03
C ILE A 55 2.90 11.22 -2.66
N GLU A 56 3.25 11.70 -3.86
CA GLU A 56 2.46 12.67 -4.62
C GLU A 56 1.03 12.16 -4.87
N GLU A 57 0.85 10.91 -5.32
CA GLU A 57 -0.47 10.32 -5.56
C GLU A 57 -1.32 10.21 -4.28
N GLY A 58 -0.70 9.90 -3.14
CA GLY A 58 -1.38 9.88 -1.84
C GLY A 58 -1.81 11.28 -1.39
N VAL A 59 -0.91 12.26 -1.53
CA VAL A 59 -1.19 13.67 -1.22
C VAL A 59 -2.29 14.21 -2.13
N ARG A 60 -2.23 13.94 -3.44
CA ARG A 60 -3.23 14.35 -4.41
C ARG A 60 -4.59 13.73 -4.10
N ALA A 61 -4.65 12.43 -3.84
CA ALA A 61 -5.90 11.76 -3.48
C ALA A 61 -6.51 12.33 -2.18
N HIS A 62 -5.67 12.72 -1.23
CA HIS A 62 -6.13 13.38 0.00
C HIS A 62 -6.64 14.80 -0.27
N ALA A 63 -5.94 15.58 -1.09
CA ALA A 63 -6.35 16.92 -1.48
C ALA A 63 -7.69 16.94 -2.20
N ASP A 64 -7.95 15.95 -3.07
CA ASP A 64 -9.20 15.79 -3.82
C ASP A 64 -10.43 15.58 -2.90
N ASP A 65 -10.24 15.09 -1.66
CA ASP A 65 -11.31 14.84 -0.68
C ASP A 65 -10.90 15.25 0.76
N VAL A 66 -10.24 16.41 0.91
CA VAL A 66 -9.55 16.78 2.17
C VAL A 66 -10.48 16.87 3.38
N ALA A 67 -11.75 17.21 3.17
CA ALA A 67 -12.73 17.34 4.24
C ALA A 67 -13.23 15.98 4.78
N ASN A 68 -13.09 14.90 4.00
CA ASN A 68 -13.65 13.59 4.33
C ASN A 68 -12.59 12.46 4.36
N SER A 69 -11.34 12.76 4.01
CA SER A 69 -10.27 11.76 3.98
C SER A 69 -9.19 11.98 5.03
N VAL A 70 -8.51 10.88 5.38
CA VAL A 70 -7.28 10.86 6.16
C VAL A 70 -6.22 10.13 5.35
N LEU A 71 -5.07 10.77 5.17
CA LEU A 71 -3.89 10.18 4.56
C LEU A 71 -3.02 9.52 5.63
N VAL A 72 -2.59 8.30 5.39
CA VAL A 72 -1.65 7.58 6.24
C VAL A 72 -0.45 7.17 5.39
N PHE A 73 0.74 7.69 5.73
CA PHE A 73 1.99 7.08 5.30
C PHE A 73 2.27 5.90 6.22
N SER A 74 2.45 4.69 5.67
CA SER A 74 2.55 3.47 6.45
C SER A 74 3.82 2.67 6.13
N GLY A 75 4.68 2.53 7.14
CA GLY A 75 5.94 1.80 7.08
C GLY A 75 6.84 2.16 8.25
N ALA A 76 7.39 1.15 8.92
CA ALA A 76 8.23 1.30 10.10
C ALA A 76 9.68 1.70 9.78
N ALA A 77 10.49 1.89 10.82
CA ALA A 77 11.94 1.94 10.68
C ALA A 77 12.49 0.53 10.44
N THR A 78 12.80 0.20 9.18
CA THR A 78 13.20 -1.13 8.72
C THR A 78 14.72 -1.33 8.62
N ARG A 79 15.50 -0.27 8.88
CA ARG A 79 16.94 -0.21 8.63
C ARG A 79 17.71 0.05 9.93
N PRO A 80 18.72 -0.76 10.30
CA PRO A 80 19.52 -0.51 11.51
C PRO A 80 20.33 0.80 11.44
N GLU A 81 20.56 1.33 10.24
CA GLU A 81 21.30 2.57 10.00
C GLU A 81 20.56 3.81 10.52
N THR A 82 19.24 3.75 10.70
CA THR A 82 18.44 4.90 11.12
C THR A 82 17.18 4.51 11.88
N ARG A 83 16.79 5.31 12.87
CA ARG A 83 15.48 5.20 13.55
C ARG A 83 14.36 5.91 12.79
N LEU A 84 14.68 6.63 11.72
CA LEU A 84 13.68 7.25 10.86
C LEU A 84 12.82 6.16 10.23
N SER A 85 11.50 6.24 10.41
CA SER A 85 10.56 5.30 9.78
C SER A 85 10.39 5.62 8.30
N GLU A 86 10.01 4.61 7.52
CA GLU A 86 9.63 4.83 6.12
C GLU A 86 8.47 5.84 6.03
N ALA A 87 7.47 5.73 6.92
CA ALA A 87 6.34 6.66 7.02
C ALA A 87 6.76 8.12 7.27
N GLN A 88 7.58 8.36 8.30
CA GLN A 88 8.07 9.71 8.59
C GLN A 88 8.94 10.24 7.46
N SER A 89 9.76 9.40 6.82
CA SER A 89 10.57 9.82 5.68
C SER A 89 9.71 10.27 4.49
N TYR A 90 8.61 9.58 4.21
CA TYR A 90 7.66 9.95 3.16
C TYR A 90 6.95 11.27 3.48
N ALA A 91 6.55 11.48 4.73
CA ALA A 91 5.99 12.75 5.18
C ALA A 91 7.00 13.91 5.03
N ASN A 92 8.29 13.67 5.27
CA ASN A 92 9.33 14.68 5.08
C ASN A 92 9.51 15.04 3.60
N VAL A 93 9.53 14.05 2.70
CA VAL A 93 9.57 14.29 1.25
C VAL A 93 8.35 15.09 0.80
N ALA A 94 7.15 14.73 1.26
CA ALA A 94 5.92 15.48 0.96
C ALA A 94 6.06 16.95 1.40
N ALA A 95 6.50 17.19 2.63
CA ALA A 95 6.65 18.53 3.18
C ALA A 95 7.72 19.35 2.45
N GLN A 96 8.88 18.76 2.13
CA GLN A 96 9.96 19.46 1.42
C GLN A 96 9.59 19.79 -0.03
N ASN A 97 8.72 18.98 -0.65
CA ASN A 97 8.13 19.28 -1.96
C ASN A 97 6.89 20.19 -1.87
N ALA A 98 6.65 20.84 -0.72
CA ALA A 98 5.48 21.70 -0.50
C ALA A 98 4.15 21.00 -0.87
N TYR A 99 4.04 19.71 -0.50
CA TYR A 99 2.92 18.83 -0.83
C TYR A 99 2.59 18.81 -2.33
N PHE A 100 3.60 19.01 -3.18
CA PHE A 100 3.50 19.05 -4.65
C PHE A 100 2.49 20.09 -5.15
N GLY A 101 2.18 21.12 -4.35
CA GLY A 101 1.18 22.14 -4.65
C GLY A 101 -0.28 21.67 -4.54
N HIS A 102 -0.53 20.45 -4.08
CA HIS A 102 -1.90 19.92 -3.90
C HIS A 102 -2.55 20.35 -2.58
N LEU A 103 -1.76 20.59 -1.53
CA LEU A 103 -2.24 21.05 -0.23
C LEU A 103 -1.67 22.43 0.11
N PRO A 104 -2.42 23.27 0.84
CA PRO A 104 -1.89 24.55 1.31
C PRO A 104 -0.68 24.30 2.21
N SER A 105 0.46 24.87 1.83
CA SER A 105 1.65 24.80 2.67
C SER A 105 1.43 25.61 3.95
N SER A 106 1.69 25.03 5.12
CA SER A 106 1.60 25.69 6.43
C SER A 106 2.61 26.82 6.63
N SER A 107 3.21 27.35 5.56
CA SER A 107 4.17 28.45 5.57
C SER A 107 3.46 29.80 5.59
N SER A 108 2.73 30.06 6.67
CA SER A 108 2.61 31.40 7.20
C SER A 108 3.32 31.42 8.54
N SER A 109 4.62 31.70 8.53
CA SER A 109 5.34 32.10 9.74
C SER A 109 4.54 33.21 10.42
N PRO A 110 4.35 33.17 11.75
CA PRO A 110 3.71 34.26 12.47
C PRO A 110 4.64 35.47 12.46
N SER A 111 4.49 36.34 11.46
CA SER A 111 4.90 37.73 11.62
C SER A 111 4.10 38.30 12.78
N SER A 112 4.82 38.76 13.80
CA SER A 112 4.43 39.50 15.02
C SER A 112 2.97 39.95 15.18
N PRO A 113 2.44 39.94 16.42
CA PRO A 113 1.04 40.28 16.68
C PRO A 113 0.80 41.76 16.42
N SER A 114 0.18 42.06 15.28
CA SER A 114 -0.54 43.33 15.11
C SER A 114 -2.03 43.04 15.27
N SER A 115 -2.53 43.58 16.37
CA SER A 115 -3.91 43.60 16.80
C SER A 115 -4.82 44.24 15.75
N SER A 116 -5.70 43.46 15.12
CA SER A 116 -7.10 43.82 14.88
C SER A 116 -7.85 42.71 14.13
N SER A 117 -8.95 42.32 14.76
CA SER A 117 -10.11 41.53 14.34
C SER A 117 -10.38 41.26 12.85
N SER A 118 -11.00 40.09 12.66
CA SER A 118 -11.97 39.68 11.63
C SER A 118 -11.41 39.06 10.34
N SER A 119 -11.41 37.73 10.28
CA SER A 119 -12.10 37.00 9.23
C SER A 119 -12.24 35.52 9.59
N SER A 120 -13.46 35.06 9.39
CA SER A 120 -13.93 33.69 9.37
C SER A 120 -13.11 32.79 8.45
N HIS A 121 -12.65 31.65 8.94
CA HIS A 121 -12.49 30.47 8.10
C HIS A 121 -12.89 29.21 8.87
N ASP A 122 -13.81 28.49 8.22
CA ASP A 122 -14.32 27.13 8.41
C ASP A 122 -13.71 26.25 9.51
N GLY A 123 -14.59 25.50 10.19
CA GLY A 123 -14.27 24.45 11.14
C GLY A 123 -13.59 23.21 10.55
N ALA A 124 -12.74 23.39 9.53
CA ALA A 124 -11.84 22.35 9.04
C ALA A 124 -10.71 22.15 10.07
N LEU A 125 -10.48 20.90 10.46
CA LEU A 125 -9.28 20.53 11.22
C LEU A 125 -8.04 21.02 10.44
N PRO A 126 -6.97 21.50 11.11
CA PRO A 126 -5.74 21.89 10.44
C PRO A 126 -5.27 20.75 9.53
N THR A 127 -4.83 21.05 8.30
CA THR A 127 -4.38 20.06 7.28
C THR A 127 -3.32 19.08 7.80
N THR A 128 -2.57 19.47 8.83
CA THR A 128 -1.58 18.64 9.52
C THR A 128 -2.19 17.55 10.43
N THR A 129 -3.49 17.60 10.68
CA THR A 129 -4.23 16.68 11.55
C THR A 129 -4.82 15.49 10.79
N THR A 130 -4.92 15.59 9.46
CA THR A 130 -5.48 14.56 8.56
C THR A 130 -4.42 13.75 7.83
N ILE A 131 -3.13 14.07 8.01
CA ILE A 131 -2.00 13.25 7.58
C ILE A 131 -1.42 12.57 8.82
N LEU A 132 -1.51 11.25 8.89
CA LEU A 132 -1.00 10.44 10.01
C LEU A 132 0.17 9.56 9.55
N LEU A 133 0.93 9.09 10.53
CA LEU A 133 2.06 8.19 10.33
C LEU A 133 1.75 6.87 11.02
N GLU A 134 1.78 5.78 10.25
CA GLU A 134 1.77 4.44 10.80
C GLU A 134 3.19 3.89 10.72
N GLU A 135 3.88 3.93 11.87
CA GLU A 135 5.33 3.64 11.96
C GLU A 135 5.63 2.22 12.46
N ARG A 136 4.63 1.32 12.49
CA ARG A 136 4.81 -0.07 12.96
C ARG A 136 4.77 -1.08 11.83
N ALA A 137 4.19 -0.76 10.68
CA ALA A 137 3.99 -1.72 9.62
C ALA A 137 5.32 -2.15 9.00
N LEU A 138 5.57 -3.45 9.05
CA LEU A 138 6.77 -4.08 8.51
C LEU A 138 6.51 -4.87 7.22
N ASP A 139 5.25 -4.98 6.81
CA ASP A 139 4.83 -5.67 5.60
C ASP A 139 3.52 -5.07 5.03
N SER A 140 3.13 -5.50 3.83
CA SER A 140 1.96 -4.92 3.15
C SER A 140 0.62 -5.30 3.75
N PHE A 141 0.53 -6.37 4.56
CA PHE A 141 -0.69 -6.68 5.31
C PHE A 141 -0.84 -5.71 6.48
N SER A 142 0.24 -5.51 7.24
CA SER A 142 0.29 -4.53 8.33
C SER A 142 0.06 -3.11 7.83
N ASN A 143 0.54 -2.74 6.64
CA ASN A 143 0.28 -1.42 6.07
C ASN A 143 -1.22 -1.11 6.01
N VAL A 144 -2.05 -2.10 5.66
CA VAL A 144 -3.51 -1.93 5.61
C VAL A 144 -4.09 -1.99 7.02
N LEU A 145 -3.84 -3.09 7.75
CA LEU A 145 -4.52 -3.34 9.01
C LEU A 145 -4.16 -2.30 10.08
N PHE A 146 -2.88 -1.95 10.22
CA PHE A 146 -2.45 -0.97 11.23
C PHE A 146 -2.90 0.44 10.86
N SER A 147 -2.95 0.79 9.58
CA SER A 147 -3.52 2.07 9.15
C SER A 147 -5.02 2.16 9.45
N MET A 148 -5.76 1.05 9.33
CA MET A 148 -7.17 1.01 9.73
C MET A 148 -7.36 1.18 11.24
N THR A 149 -6.53 0.53 12.07
CA THR A 149 -6.62 0.69 13.53
C THR A 149 -6.16 2.08 13.98
N LEU A 150 -5.15 2.67 13.32
CA LEU A 150 -4.73 4.06 13.53
C LEU A 150 -5.83 5.06 13.14
N PHE A 151 -6.47 4.87 11.99
CA PHE A 151 -7.62 5.69 11.58
C PHE A 151 -8.72 5.62 12.63
N ARG A 152 -9.06 4.41 13.09
CA ARG A 152 -10.07 4.21 14.14
C ARG A 152 -9.68 4.92 15.44
N ALA A 153 -8.44 4.79 15.90
CA ALA A 153 -7.97 5.45 17.10
C ALA A 153 -8.07 6.99 16.99
N ARG A 154 -7.82 7.53 15.78
CA ARG A 154 -7.83 8.99 15.55
C ARG A 154 -9.21 9.58 15.30
N VAL A 155 -10.09 8.84 14.62
CA VAL A 155 -11.41 9.30 14.13
C VAL A 155 -12.55 8.83 15.02
N GLY A 156 -12.36 7.72 15.75
CA GLY A 156 -13.40 7.09 16.57
C GLY A 156 -14.37 6.19 15.80
N ALA A 157 -14.22 6.07 14.47
CA ALA A 157 -15.01 5.20 13.61
C ALA A 157 -14.09 4.43 12.63
N TRP A 158 -14.58 3.30 12.11
CA TRP A 158 -13.90 2.59 11.03
C TRP A 158 -14.09 3.32 9.69
N PRO A 159 -13.11 3.25 8.76
CA PRO A 159 -13.27 3.89 7.47
C PRO A 159 -14.41 3.25 6.68
N ALA A 160 -15.23 4.06 6.03
CA ALA A 160 -16.26 3.62 5.10
C ALA A 160 -15.67 3.22 3.75
N SER A 161 -14.57 3.84 3.33
CA SER A 161 -13.84 3.53 2.09
C SER A 161 -12.33 3.54 2.30
N LEU A 162 -11.62 2.81 1.45
CA LEU A 162 -10.16 2.63 1.51
C LEU A 162 -9.53 2.89 0.14
N THR A 163 -8.54 3.76 0.06
CA THR A 163 -7.62 3.85 -1.07
C THR A 163 -6.24 3.34 -0.65
N VAL A 164 -5.63 2.45 -1.43
CA VAL A 164 -4.24 2.02 -1.20
C VAL A 164 -3.36 2.45 -2.37
N VAL A 165 -2.31 3.20 -2.07
CA VAL A 165 -1.31 3.70 -2.99
C VAL A 165 -0.02 2.89 -2.83
N GLY A 166 0.57 2.46 -3.96
CA GLY A 166 1.84 1.74 -3.98
C GLY A 166 2.16 1.22 -5.38
N HIS A 167 2.95 0.15 -5.49
CA HIS A 167 3.24 -0.45 -6.80
C HIS A 167 2.01 -1.11 -7.42
N ALA A 168 1.78 -0.86 -8.72
CA ALA A 168 0.69 -1.45 -9.48
C ALA A 168 0.84 -2.98 -9.57
N PHE A 169 2.06 -3.49 -9.72
CA PHE A 169 2.31 -4.93 -9.74
C PHE A 169 1.98 -5.64 -8.41
N LYS A 170 1.90 -4.90 -7.30
CA LYS A 170 1.50 -5.45 -5.98
C LYS A 170 -0.02 -5.49 -5.81
N ARG A 171 -0.81 -5.01 -6.77
CA ARG A 171 -2.27 -4.94 -6.66
C ARG A 171 -2.93 -6.29 -6.32
N PRO A 172 -2.63 -7.42 -7.01
CA PRO A 172 -3.23 -8.71 -6.67
C PRO A 172 -2.96 -9.11 -5.21
N ARG A 173 -1.74 -8.82 -4.73
CA ARG A 173 -1.36 -9.03 -3.32
C ARG A 173 -2.12 -8.14 -2.36
N MET A 174 -2.34 -6.87 -2.72
CA MET A 174 -3.11 -5.95 -1.88
C MET A 174 -4.58 -6.35 -1.80
N GLU A 175 -5.17 -6.82 -2.89
CA GLU A 175 -6.54 -7.36 -2.92
C GLU A 175 -6.66 -8.59 -1.98
N MET A 176 -5.64 -9.46 -1.93
CA MET A 176 -5.59 -10.55 -0.95
C MET A 176 -5.53 -10.03 0.50
N HIS A 177 -4.77 -8.98 0.79
CA HIS A 177 -4.73 -8.40 2.14
C HIS A 177 -6.06 -7.78 2.55
N VAL A 178 -6.70 -7.03 1.66
CA VAL A 178 -8.03 -6.43 1.87
C VAL A 178 -9.07 -7.50 2.16
N ALA A 179 -9.03 -8.60 1.39
CA ALA A 179 -9.90 -9.76 1.63
C ALA A 179 -9.61 -10.45 2.96
N ALA A 180 -8.33 -10.63 3.32
CA ALA A 180 -7.92 -11.25 4.58
C ALA A 180 -8.32 -10.41 5.81
N VAL A 181 -8.19 -9.09 5.73
CA VAL A 181 -8.73 -8.17 6.74
C VAL A 181 -10.26 -8.29 6.81
N GLY A 182 -10.93 -8.63 5.71
CA GLY A 182 -12.38 -8.73 5.59
C GLY A 182 -13.02 -7.39 5.24
N PHE A 183 -12.27 -6.47 4.62
CA PHE A 183 -12.80 -5.19 4.16
C PHE A 183 -13.41 -5.33 2.75
N PRO A 184 -14.58 -4.72 2.46
CA PRO A 184 -15.26 -4.92 1.17
C PRO A 184 -14.47 -4.36 -0.01
N ALA A 185 -14.16 -5.22 -0.97
CA ALA A 185 -13.47 -4.85 -2.22
C ALA A 185 -14.20 -3.73 -2.99
N ALA A 186 -15.54 -3.70 -2.96
CA ALA A 186 -16.35 -2.65 -3.58
C ALA A 186 -16.14 -1.25 -2.97
N ARG A 187 -15.57 -1.18 -1.76
CA ARG A 187 -15.23 0.07 -1.06
C ARG A 187 -13.71 0.31 -1.04
N THR A 188 -12.96 -0.42 -1.87
CA THR A 188 -11.51 -0.32 -1.95
C THR A 188 -11.06 0.12 -3.35
N ARG A 189 -10.15 1.08 -3.41
CA ARG A 189 -9.49 1.55 -4.62
C ARG A 189 -7.98 1.35 -4.53
N HIS A 190 -7.35 0.94 -5.63
CA HIS A 190 -5.89 0.85 -5.74
C HIS A 190 -5.36 1.92 -6.70
N VAL A 191 -4.35 2.67 -6.24
CA VAL A 191 -3.55 3.58 -7.07
C VAL A 191 -2.16 2.98 -7.23
N GLY A 192 -1.91 2.42 -8.41
CA GLY A 192 -0.67 1.72 -8.71
C GLY A 192 0.27 2.57 -9.55
N VAL A 193 1.53 2.73 -9.09
CA VAL A 193 2.62 3.33 -9.89
C VAL A 193 3.82 2.39 -9.86
N ASP A 194 4.28 1.94 -11.02
CA ASP A 194 5.41 1.03 -11.14
C ASP A 194 6.69 1.74 -11.62
N PRO A 195 7.87 1.27 -11.19
CA PRO A 195 9.12 1.65 -11.82
C PRO A 195 9.08 1.27 -13.31
N PRO A 196 9.64 2.11 -14.20
CA PRO A 196 9.60 1.85 -15.65
C PRO A 196 10.10 0.45 -16.04
N GLY A 197 11.13 -0.06 -15.36
CA GLY A 197 11.70 -1.38 -15.61
C GLY A 197 10.74 -2.53 -15.28
N VAL A 198 10.06 -2.46 -14.13
CA VAL A 198 9.14 -3.53 -13.67
C VAL A 198 7.85 -3.53 -14.47
N GLY A 199 7.28 -2.36 -14.76
CA GLY A 199 6.08 -2.25 -15.58
C GLY A 199 6.28 -2.82 -16.99
N ARG A 200 7.42 -2.49 -17.63
CA ARG A 200 7.78 -3.06 -18.94
C ARG A 200 7.99 -4.58 -18.87
N LEU A 201 8.66 -5.06 -17.84
CA LEU A 201 8.90 -6.49 -17.63
C LEU A 201 7.60 -7.29 -17.52
N LEU A 202 6.62 -6.80 -16.74
CA LEU A 202 5.32 -7.44 -16.58
C LEU A 202 4.46 -7.39 -17.84
N LEU A 203 4.54 -6.30 -18.61
CA LEU A 203 3.85 -6.18 -19.89
C LEU A 203 4.42 -7.19 -20.90
N LEU A 204 5.74 -7.33 -20.98
CA LEU A 204 6.37 -8.32 -21.85
C LEU A 204 6.02 -9.76 -21.43
N ALA A 205 6.08 -10.05 -20.13
CA ALA A 205 5.74 -11.37 -19.61
C ALA A 205 4.26 -11.74 -19.85
N SER A 206 3.33 -10.78 -19.80
CA SER A 206 1.91 -11.03 -20.06
C SER A 206 1.55 -11.10 -21.55
N ALA A 207 2.35 -10.50 -22.42
CA ALA A 207 2.22 -10.60 -23.87
C ALA A 207 2.83 -11.90 -24.46
N SER A 208 3.69 -12.59 -23.70
CA SER A 208 4.28 -13.86 -24.12
C SER A 208 3.21 -14.95 -24.29
N PRO A 209 3.10 -15.61 -25.46
CA PRO A 209 2.08 -16.61 -25.75
C PRO A 209 2.29 -17.98 -25.07
N SER A 210 2.87 -18.02 -23.86
CA SER A 210 3.13 -19.26 -23.12
C SER A 210 1.95 -19.73 -22.25
N ALA A 211 0.81 -19.05 -22.27
CA ALA A 211 -0.41 -19.59 -21.68
C ALA A 211 -0.89 -20.78 -22.53
N SER A 212 -0.54 -21.99 -22.08
CA SER A 212 -1.07 -23.24 -22.62
C SER A 212 -2.60 -23.10 -22.77
N PRO A 213 -3.20 -23.45 -23.92
CA PRO A 213 -4.64 -23.37 -24.07
C PRO A 213 -5.29 -24.18 -22.96
N SER A 214 -6.33 -23.63 -22.33
CA SER A 214 -7.19 -24.37 -21.40
C SER A 214 -7.52 -25.74 -22.00
N ALA A 215 -7.57 -26.78 -21.17
CA ALA A 215 -7.91 -28.14 -21.61
C ALA A 215 -9.18 -28.18 -22.48
N ALA A 216 -10.11 -27.23 -22.29
CA ALA A 216 -11.30 -27.05 -23.12
C ALA A 216 -10.99 -26.59 -24.57
N ALA A 217 -10.03 -25.68 -24.75
CA ALA A 217 -9.61 -25.20 -26.07
C ALA A 217 -8.78 -26.26 -26.82
N ALA A 218 -7.95 -27.04 -26.10
CA ALA A 218 -7.24 -28.19 -26.67
C ALA A 218 -8.21 -29.30 -27.12
N ALA A 219 -9.25 -29.58 -26.32
CA ALA A 219 -10.30 -30.54 -26.68
C ALA A 219 -11.16 -30.08 -27.87
N ALA A 220 -11.42 -28.78 -27.99
CA ALA A 220 -12.16 -28.22 -29.12
C ALA A 220 -11.36 -28.26 -30.44
N ALA A 221 -10.04 -28.09 -30.38
CA ALA A 221 -9.15 -28.22 -31.54
C ALA A 221 -9.01 -29.69 -31.99
N ALA A 222 -8.90 -30.63 -31.05
CA ALA A 222 -8.81 -32.07 -31.34
C ALA A 222 -10.06 -32.61 -32.05
N ARG A 223 -11.25 -32.05 -31.78
CA ARG A 223 -12.51 -32.42 -32.46
C ARG A 223 -12.62 -31.89 -33.88
N ARG A 224 -11.77 -30.95 -34.31
CA ARG A 224 -11.77 -30.37 -35.67
C ARG A 224 -10.67 -30.95 -36.57
N GLY A 225 -9.74 -31.74 -36.03
CA GLY A 225 -8.59 -32.28 -36.76
C GLY A 225 -8.71 -33.74 -37.20
N ALA A 226 -9.89 -34.36 -37.05
CA ALA A 226 -10.14 -35.72 -37.50
C ALA A 226 -10.67 -35.73 -38.94
N ASP A 227 -9.82 -35.34 -39.89
CA ASP A 227 -9.90 -35.80 -41.28
C ASP A 227 -8.47 -35.87 -41.84
N ALA A 228 -8.18 -37.01 -42.45
CA ALA A 228 -6.85 -37.54 -42.70
C ALA A 228 -6.03 -36.77 -43.75
N ASN A 229 -4.69 -36.90 -43.68
CA ASN A 229 -3.97 -37.46 -44.83
C ASN A 229 -2.64 -38.11 -44.43
N GLU A 230 -2.43 -39.27 -45.05
CA GLU A 230 -1.22 -40.08 -45.05
C GLU A 230 -0.14 -39.39 -45.88
N ASP A 231 0.93 -38.92 -45.23
CA ASP A 231 2.30 -38.94 -45.75
C ASP A 231 3.23 -38.49 -44.63
N GLY A 232 3.96 -39.45 -44.09
CA GLY A 232 4.79 -39.30 -42.90
C GLY A 232 6.02 -38.44 -43.13
N VAL A 233 5.95 -37.17 -42.74
CA VAL A 233 7.10 -36.44 -42.19
C VAL A 233 6.60 -35.56 -41.04
N LEU A 234 6.68 -36.07 -39.81
CA LEU A 234 6.58 -35.26 -38.59
C LEU A 234 7.81 -34.36 -38.50
N GLN A 235 7.76 -33.17 -39.12
CA GLN A 235 8.66 -32.09 -38.73
C GLN A 235 8.31 -31.71 -37.30
N ARG A 236 9.14 -32.12 -36.33
CA ARG A 236 9.04 -31.66 -34.94
C ARG A 236 9.16 -30.14 -34.96
N ARG A 237 8.08 -29.43 -34.60
CA ARG A 237 8.14 -27.99 -34.29
C ARG A 237 9.24 -27.78 -33.22
N PRO A 238 10.14 -26.79 -33.39
CA PRO A 238 11.30 -26.65 -32.51
C PRO A 238 10.88 -26.31 -31.07
N GLN A 239 11.69 -26.79 -30.12
CA GLN A 239 11.60 -26.59 -28.65
C GLN A 239 11.67 -25.13 -28.18
N GLN A 240 11.67 -24.14 -29.08
CA GLN A 240 11.81 -22.71 -28.76
C GLN A 240 10.69 -22.19 -27.83
N HIS A 241 9.45 -22.63 -28.03
CA HIS A 241 8.32 -22.17 -27.19
C HIS A 241 8.41 -22.61 -25.73
N GLN A 242 9.08 -23.73 -25.43
CA GLN A 242 9.29 -24.16 -24.04
C GLN A 242 10.43 -23.39 -23.36
N GLN A 243 11.48 -23.02 -24.11
CA GLN A 243 12.61 -22.25 -23.59
C GLN A 243 12.22 -20.80 -23.29
N GLU A 244 11.43 -20.15 -24.16
CA GLU A 244 10.97 -18.77 -23.91
C GLU A 244 10.05 -18.70 -22.68
N GLY A 245 9.16 -19.69 -22.48
CA GLY A 245 8.32 -19.76 -21.28
C GLY A 245 9.14 -19.92 -19.98
N GLN A 246 10.18 -20.75 -20.01
CA GLN A 246 11.10 -20.97 -18.89
C GLN A 246 11.95 -19.72 -18.58
N GLU A 247 12.35 -18.94 -19.59
CA GLU A 247 13.13 -17.72 -19.42
C GLU A 247 12.40 -16.66 -18.57
N TRP A 248 11.09 -16.50 -18.76
CA TRP A 248 10.26 -15.59 -17.93
C TRP A 248 9.97 -16.17 -16.53
N GLU A 249 9.93 -17.50 -16.39
CA GLU A 249 9.76 -18.16 -15.09
C GLU A 249 10.99 -17.96 -14.18
N ASP A 250 12.19 -17.91 -14.74
CA ASP A 250 13.42 -17.75 -13.98
C ASP A 250 13.83 -16.29 -13.71
N HIS A 251 13.15 -15.31 -14.31
CA HIS A 251 13.46 -13.90 -14.06
C HIS A 251 13.32 -13.54 -12.56
N PRO A 252 14.38 -13.08 -11.87
CA PRO A 252 14.39 -12.93 -10.40
C PRO A 252 13.27 -12.07 -9.83
N VAL A 253 12.95 -10.94 -10.48
CA VAL A 253 11.85 -10.04 -10.08
C VAL A 253 10.49 -10.74 -10.17
N LEU A 254 10.18 -11.37 -11.32
CA LEU A 254 8.91 -12.05 -11.53
C LEU A 254 8.75 -13.25 -10.58
N ARG A 255 9.84 -14.00 -10.36
CA ARG A 255 9.88 -15.07 -9.37
C ARG A 255 9.62 -14.54 -7.96
N GLY A 256 10.22 -13.40 -7.60
CA GLY A 256 9.99 -12.72 -6.33
C GLY A 256 8.52 -12.32 -6.13
N ILE A 257 7.90 -11.74 -7.15
CA ILE A 257 6.47 -11.36 -7.14
C ILE A 257 5.59 -12.60 -6.93
N ARG A 258 5.75 -13.64 -7.75
CA ARG A 258 4.96 -14.89 -7.65
C ARG A 258 5.16 -15.59 -6.32
N ASN A 259 6.40 -15.62 -5.79
CA ASN A 259 6.69 -16.22 -4.50
C ASN A 259 5.98 -15.49 -3.37
N ALA A 260 6.03 -14.15 -3.37
CA ALA A 260 5.33 -13.36 -2.37
C ALA A 260 3.81 -13.60 -2.44
N GLU A 261 3.22 -13.61 -3.64
CA GLU A 261 1.80 -13.89 -3.80
C GLU A 261 1.39 -15.29 -3.32
N ARG A 262 2.21 -16.30 -3.59
CA ARG A 262 1.97 -17.67 -3.12
C ARG A 262 2.02 -17.74 -1.59
N GLU A 263 3.05 -17.19 -0.96
CA GLU A 263 3.17 -17.19 0.50
C GLU A 263 1.97 -16.51 1.17
N TRP A 264 1.53 -15.37 0.66
CA TRP A 264 0.36 -14.66 1.22
C TRP A 264 -0.97 -15.36 0.92
N ARG A 265 -1.04 -16.20 -0.12
CA ARG A 265 -2.22 -17.04 -0.36
C ARG A 265 -2.30 -18.19 0.63
N GLU A 266 -1.16 -18.78 0.98
CA GLU A 266 -1.05 -19.88 1.94
C GLU A 266 -1.16 -19.40 3.39
N ASP A 267 -0.74 -18.16 3.67
CA ASP A 267 -0.78 -17.53 4.98
C ASP A 267 -1.37 -16.10 4.89
N PRO A 268 -2.71 -15.98 4.77
CA PRO A 268 -3.38 -14.69 4.52
C PRO A 268 -3.14 -13.63 5.60
N HIS A 269 -2.84 -14.06 6.83
CA HIS A 269 -2.60 -13.18 7.99
C HIS A 269 -1.11 -12.98 8.29
N GLY A 270 -0.21 -13.60 7.51
CA GLY A 270 1.23 -13.44 7.65
C GLY A 270 1.77 -13.92 9.00
N ARG A 271 1.23 -15.01 9.55
CA ARG A 271 1.57 -15.55 10.88
C ARG A 271 2.36 -16.85 10.82
N GLY A 272 2.40 -17.51 9.68
CA GLY A 272 3.27 -18.63 9.40
C GLY A 272 4.74 -18.25 9.55
N GLU A 273 5.58 -19.27 9.79
CA GLU A 273 6.99 -19.10 10.14
C GLU A 273 7.76 -18.25 9.12
N SER A 274 7.50 -18.43 7.82
CA SER A 274 8.17 -17.68 6.75
C SER A 274 7.88 -16.17 6.84
N LEU A 275 6.60 -15.78 6.82
CA LEU A 275 6.22 -14.36 6.80
C LEU A 275 6.50 -13.68 8.14
N ALA A 276 6.24 -14.36 9.26
CA ALA A 276 6.60 -13.86 10.58
C ALA A 276 8.12 -13.73 10.75
N GLY A 277 8.91 -14.68 10.24
CA GLY A 277 10.37 -14.62 10.22
C GLY A 277 10.89 -13.42 9.43
N LYS A 278 10.34 -13.18 8.22
CA LYS A 278 10.66 -11.98 7.42
C LYS A 278 10.28 -10.68 8.12
N ARG A 279 9.17 -10.67 8.87
CA ARG A 279 8.77 -9.52 9.69
C ARG A 279 9.78 -9.25 10.80
N ARG A 280 10.14 -10.26 11.59
CA ARG A 280 11.18 -10.13 12.64
C ARG A 280 12.52 -9.66 12.07
N GLY A 281 12.93 -10.20 10.91
CA GLY A 281 14.16 -9.77 10.24
C GLY A 281 14.17 -8.30 9.80
N ARG A 282 12.99 -7.70 9.55
CA ARG A 282 12.85 -6.27 9.24
C ARG A 282 12.67 -5.39 10.48
N ASN A 283 12.39 -5.97 11.65
CA ASN A 283 12.09 -5.22 12.86
C ASN A 283 13.36 -4.77 13.61
N ALA A 284 14.22 -3.99 12.94
CA ALA A 284 15.52 -3.58 13.46
C ALA A 284 15.43 -2.85 14.82
N TRP A 285 14.30 -2.20 15.10
CA TRP A 285 14.10 -1.36 16.28
C TRP A 285 13.03 -1.89 17.24
N ALA A 286 12.63 -3.16 17.10
CA ALA A 286 11.61 -3.79 17.94
C ALA A 286 10.30 -2.98 18.03
N ALA A 287 9.88 -2.39 16.92
CA ALA A 287 8.58 -1.73 16.78
C ALA A 287 7.46 -2.68 17.22
N TRP A 288 6.51 -2.16 17.99
CA TRP A 288 5.36 -2.91 18.47
C TRP A 288 4.54 -3.48 17.30
N GLN A 289 4.23 -4.77 17.31
CA GLN A 289 3.55 -5.47 16.20
C GLN A 289 2.11 -5.92 16.52
N GLY A 290 1.49 -5.35 17.55
CA GLY A 290 0.06 -5.59 17.82
C GLY A 290 -0.83 -5.01 16.73
N VAL A 291 -2.00 -5.62 16.50
CA VAL A 291 -3.05 -5.08 15.63
C VAL A 291 -3.48 -3.71 16.14
N PHE A 292 -3.64 -3.59 17.46
CA PHE A 292 -3.83 -2.32 18.14
C PHE A 292 -2.52 -1.85 18.77
N GLU A 293 -2.42 -0.55 19.02
CA GLU A 293 -1.36 -0.03 19.90
C GLU A 293 -1.51 -0.58 21.33
N ARG A 294 -0.46 -0.39 22.13
CA ARG A 294 -0.47 -0.82 23.53
C ARG A 294 -1.61 -0.13 24.26
N GLU A 295 -2.24 -0.87 25.18
CA GLU A 295 -3.24 -0.33 26.11
C GLU A 295 -4.51 0.26 25.44
N VAL A 296 -4.78 -0.07 24.17
CA VAL A 296 -6.03 0.32 23.51
C VAL A 296 -7.21 -0.47 24.08
N THR A 297 -8.15 0.25 24.69
CA THR A 297 -9.38 -0.31 25.29
C THR A 297 -10.56 -0.29 24.32
N ASP A 298 -10.73 0.77 23.53
CA ASP A 298 -11.74 0.81 22.46
C ASP A 298 -11.20 0.20 21.17
N ARG A 299 -11.50 -1.09 20.98
CA ARG A 299 -11.19 -1.83 19.76
C ARG A 299 -12.29 -1.76 18.71
N GLY A 300 -13.37 -1.02 18.99
CA GLY A 300 -14.37 -0.77 17.99
C GLY A 300 -15.14 -1.96 17.47
N GLY A 301 -15.26 -3.00 18.30
CA GLY A 301 -15.90 -4.25 17.93
C GLY A 301 -15.06 -5.14 16.99
N LEU A 302 -13.82 -4.77 16.66
CA LEU A 302 -12.92 -5.68 15.95
C LEU A 302 -12.33 -6.67 16.95
N GLU A 303 -12.64 -7.94 16.78
CA GLU A 303 -12.14 -9.01 17.65
C GLU A 303 -10.73 -9.46 17.25
N THR A 304 -9.84 -9.45 18.23
CA THR A 304 -8.46 -9.94 18.10
C THR A 304 -8.12 -10.89 19.23
N VAL A 305 -7.18 -11.80 18.97
CA VAL A 305 -6.64 -12.75 19.95
C VAL A 305 -5.11 -12.68 19.97
N GLY A 306 -4.52 -12.83 21.15
CA GLY A 306 -3.08 -12.68 21.36
C GLY A 306 -2.67 -11.24 21.70
N GLU A 307 -1.36 -10.99 21.71
CA GLU A 307 -0.76 -9.70 22.04
C GLU A 307 0.54 -9.50 21.23
N GLY A 308 0.87 -8.25 20.91
CA GLY A 308 2.11 -7.92 20.18
C GLY A 308 2.16 -8.65 18.84
N GLU A 309 3.31 -9.25 18.51
CA GLU A 309 3.47 -10.00 17.25
C GLU A 309 2.50 -11.19 17.12
N ALA A 310 1.98 -11.73 18.23
CA ALA A 310 1.00 -12.83 18.23
C ALA A 310 -0.45 -12.34 18.09
N GLU A 311 -0.71 -11.03 18.26
CA GLU A 311 -2.04 -10.46 18.10
C GLU A 311 -2.51 -10.58 16.66
N ARG A 312 -3.68 -11.18 16.46
CA ARG A 312 -4.28 -11.42 15.13
C ARG A 312 -5.79 -11.23 15.17
N LEU A 313 -6.38 -11.01 13.99
CA LEU A 313 -7.81 -11.02 13.81
C LEU A 313 -8.37 -12.41 14.17
N VAL A 314 -9.56 -12.45 14.75
CA VAL A 314 -10.32 -13.70 14.91
C VAL A 314 -11.05 -13.97 13.59
N ASP A 315 -10.70 -15.05 12.90
CA ASP A 315 -11.15 -15.31 11.52
C ASP A 315 -12.68 -15.34 11.38
N GLU A 316 -13.37 -16.04 12.29
CA GLU A 316 -14.83 -16.22 12.28
C GLU A 316 -15.60 -15.04 12.87
N ALA A 317 -14.92 -14.04 13.46
CA ALA A 317 -15.59 -12.91 14.09
C ALA A 317 -16.12 -11.92 13.05
N ARG A 318 -17.32 -11.38 13.31
CA ARG A 318 -17.91 -10.34 12.45
C ARG A 318 -16.98 -9.12 12.41
N ARG A 319 -16.72 -8.60 11.20
CA ARG A 319 -15.98 -7.34 11.06
C ARG A 319 -16.91 -6.15 11.33
N PRO A 320 -16.47 -5.14 12.10
CA PRO A 320 -17.32 -4.02 12.50
C PRO A 320 -17.71 -3.06 11.36
N TRP A 321 -17.09 -3.21 10.20
CA TRP A 321 -17.39 -2.44 8.98
C TRP A 321 -18.28 -3.21 7.97
N LEU A 322 -18.78 -4.40 8.35
CA LEU A 322 -19.71 -5.22 7.55
C LEU A 322 -21.16 -5.13 8.06
#